data_AF-A0A7R9DX91-F1
#
_entry.id   AF-A0A7R9DX91-F1
#
_cell.length_a   1.000
_cell.length_b   1.000
_cell.length_c   1.000
_cell.angle_alpha   90.00
_cell.angle_beta   90.00
_cell.angle_gamma   90.00
#
_symmetry.space_group_name_H-M   'P 1'
#
loop_
_entity.id
_entity.type
_entity.pdbx_description
1 polymer ?
#
loop_
_entity_poly.entity_id
_entity_poly.type
_entity_poly.pdbx_seq_one_letter_code
_entity_poly.pdbx_strand_id
1 'polypeptide(L)'
;MNQATHFLDGSMIYGSTLEQHQKLRSFTNGKMLESRNGKTYLPLTDKPMHYCQLSSNSATCYKSGDIRVNAHPQLTVMHTVWLREHNRVAGELAALNPHWTDSKLFEEARRIVVAQIQHITYNEWLPLVLEVSCELSVSTKEAMGLL
;
A
#
# COMPACT_ATOMS: atom_id res chain seq x y z
N MET A 1 22.98 2.80 6.56
CA MET A 1 22.47 3.77 5.58
C MET A 1 20.99 3.51 5.38
N ASN A 2 20.13 4.54 5.34
CA ASN A 2 18.70 4.38 5.09
C ASN A 2 18.45 4.20 3.58
N GLN A 3 17.74 3.14 3.19
CA GLN A 3 17.40 2.83 1.79
C GLN A 3 15.94 3.14 1.46
N ALA A 4 15.13 3.55 2.44
CA ALA A 4 13.74 3.96 2.29
C ALA A 4 13.60 5.48 2.30
N THR A 5 12.49 5.98 1.73
CA THR A 5 12.11 7.39 1.90
C THR A 5 11.76 7.65 3.37
N HIS A 6 12.05 8.86 3.87
CA HIS A 6 11.76 9.25 5.26
C HIS A 6 10.29 9.67 5.46
N PHE A 7 9.54 9.87 4.38
CA PHE A 7 8.13 10.25 4.45
C PHE A 7 7.21 9.03 4.50
N LEU A 8 6.02 9.21 5.06
CA LEU A 8 4.94 8.22 4.95
C LEU A 8 4.24 8.37 3.59
N ASP A 9 4.91 7.94 2.53
CA ASP A 9 4.57 8.20 1.12
C ASP A 9 4.20 6.93 0.32
N GLY A 10 3.97 5.83 1.03
CA GLY A 10 3.66 4.54 0.42
C GLY A 10 4.85 3.86 -0.26
N SER A 11 6.10 4.28 -0.02
CA SER A 11 7.29 3.68 -0.65
C SER A 11 7.44 2.17 -0.43
N MET A 12 6.83 1.60 0.62
CA MET A 12 6.77 0.15 0.79
C MET A 12 5.98 -0.57 -0.33
N ILE A 13 5.05 0.14 -0.96
CA ILE A 13 4.24 -0.32 -2.09
C ILE A 13 4.88 0.12 -3.41
N TYR A 14 5.26 1.39 -3.51
CA TYR A 14 5.65 2.04 -4.77
C TYR A 14 7.16 2.07 -5.05
N GLY A 15 8.00 1.61 -4.12
CA GLY A 15 9.45 1.68 -4.21
C GLY A 15 10.01 3.02 -3.74
N SER A 16 11.29 3.01 -3.36
CA SER A 16 12.02 4.21 -2.93
C SER A 16 12.89 4.82 -4.03
N THR A 17 13.04 4.12 -5.16
CA THR A 17 13.74 4.60 -6.35
C THR A 17 12.82 4.62 -7.57
N LEU A 18 13.11 5.50 -8.54
CA LEU A 18 12.37 5.57 -9.78
C LEU A 18 12.38 4.24 -10.55
N GLU A 19 13.50 3.50 -10.48
CA GLU A 19 13.63 2.20 -11.13
C GLU A 19 12.68 1.16 -10.53
N GLN A 20 12.61 1.06 -9.19
CA GLN A 20 11.66 0.17 -8.52
C GLN A 20 10.21 0.56 -8.87
N HIS A 21 9.93 1.85 -8.79
CA HIS A 21 8.62 2.40 -9.11
C HIS A 21 8.15 2.03 -10.51
N GLN A 22 9.00 2.18 -11.52
CA GLN A 22 8.69 1.78 -12.90
C GLN A 22 8.50 0.27 -13.03
N LYS A 23 9.33 -0.54 -12.36
CA LYS A 23 9.25 -2.01 -12.40
C LYS A 23 8.00 -2.59 -11.74
N LEU A 24 7.29 -1.80 -10.94
CA LEU A 24 6.06 -2.22 -10.24
C LEU A 24 4.78 -1.78 -10.99
N ARG A 25 4.91 -0.99 -12.05
CA ARG A 25 3.79 -0.49 -12.86
C ARG A 25 3.43 -1.43 -14.00
N SER A 26 2.12 -1.57 -14.25
CA SER A 26 1.61 -2.27 -15.44
C SER A 26 1.62 -1.39 -16.69
N PHE A 27 1.75 -0.07 -16.51
CA PHE A 27 1.61 0.94 -17.56
C PHE A 27 0.29 0.83 -18.35
N THR A 28 -0.73 0.26 -17.73
CA THR A 28 -2.07 0.11 -18.30
C THR A 28 -3.11 0.61 -17.29
N ASN A 29 -3.93 1.58 -17.69
CA ASN A 29 -5.03 2.15 -16.90
C ASN A 29 -4.60 2.61 -15.49
N GLY A 30 -3.36 3.07 -15.34
CA GLY A 30 -2.80 3.55 -14.08
C GLY A 30 -2.58 2.47 -13.02
N LYS A 31 -2.52 1.19 -13.40
CA LYS A 31 -2.44 0.06 -12.45
C LYS A 31 -1.01 -0.37 -12.13
N MET A 32 -0.84 -1.00 -10.97
CA MET A 32 0.35 -1.78 -10.65
C MET A 32 0.30 -3.19 -11.25
N LEU A 33 1.48 -3.78 -11.44
CA LEU A 33 1.61 -5.19 -11.83
C LEU A 33 1.01 -6.10 -10.76
N GLU A 34 0.29 -7.11 -11.20
CA GLU A 34 -0.29 -8.13 -10.34
C GLU A 34 -0.13 -9.51 -10.98
N SER A 35 -0.10 -10.55 -10.15
CA SER A 35 -0.18 -11.94 -10.61
C SER A 35 -1.61 -12.45 -10.43
N ARG A 36 -2.13 -13.19 -11.42
CA ARG A 36 -3.47 -13.79 -11.35
C ARG A 36 -3.37 -15.30 -11.37
N ASN A 37 -3.75 -15.95 -10.28
CA ASN A 37 -3.92 -17.40 -10.17
C ASN A 37 -5.21 -17.70 -9.41
N GLY A 38 -6.36 -17.48 -10.06
CA GLY A 38 -7.69 -17.53 -9.42
C GLY A 38 -8.01 -16.36 -8.48
N LYS A 39 -7.00 -15.68 -7.94
CA LYS A 39 -7.09 -14.43 -7.17
C LYS A 39 -5.99 -13.46 -7.59
N THR A 40 -6.13 -12.19 -7.22
CA THR A 40 -5.10 -11.15 -7.43
C THR A 40 -4.04 -11.21 -6.34
N TYR A 41 -2.80 -11.46 -6.71
CA TYR A 41 -1.64 -11.48 -5.82
C TYR A 41 -0.60 -10.44 -6.25
N LEU A 42 0.37 -10.17 -5.37
CA LEU A 42 1.55 -9.41 -5.73
C LEU A 42 2.28 -10.04 -6.93
N PRO A 43 3.01 -9.25 -7.73
CA PRO A 43 3.82 -9.79 -8.81
C PRO A 43 4.95 -10.67 -8.24
N LEU A 44 5.34 -11.70 -8.99
CA LEU A 44 6.45 -12.58 -8.61
C LEU A 44 7.79 -11.90 -8.90
N THR A 45 8.80 -12.19 -8.09
CA THR A 45 10.16 -11.75 -8.34
C THR A 45 10.85 -12.63 -9.38
N ASP A 46 11.70 -12.02 -10.18
CA ASP A 46 12.54 -12.72 -11.17
C ASP A 46 13.78 -13.35 -10.49
N LYS A 47 14.06 -12.98 -9.23
CA LYS A 47 15.23 -13.43 -8.45
C LYS A 47 14.82 -13.99 -7.07
N PRO A 48 14.07 -15.11 -7.02
CA PRO A 48 13.49 -15.63 -5.77
C PRO A 48 14.54 -15.95 -4.69
N MET A 49 15.66 -16.57 -5.06
CA MET A 49 16.73 -16.94 -4.10
C MET A 49 17.44 -15.74 -3.46
N HIS A 50 17.37 -14.55 -4.06
CA HIS A 50 18.01 -13.35 -3.51
C HIS A 50 17.12 -12.64 -2.47
N TYR A 51 15.79 -12.73 -2.63
CA TYR A 51 14.84 -11.97 -1.82
C TYR A 51 14.05 -12.83 -0.83
N CYS A 52 14.02 -14.15 -1.04
CA CYS A 52 13.32 -15.09 -0.20
C CYS A 52 14.26 -16.22 0.23
N GLN A 53 14.08 -16.71 1.47
CA GLN A 53 14.77 -17.88 1.98
C GLN A 53 14.13 -19.15 1.44
N LEU A 54 14.40 -19.45 0.17
CA LEU A 54 13.82 -20.58 -0.55
C LEU A 54 14.86 -21.65 -0.86
N SER A 55 14.44 -22.91 -0.80
CA SER A 55 15.24 -24.08 -1.21
C SER A 55 15.11 -24.41 -2.70
N SER A 56 14.16 -23.79 -3.41
CA SER A 56 13.88 -24.04 -4.83
C SER A 56 13.37 -22.78 -5.52
N ASN A 57 13.71 -22.61 -6.79
CA ASN A 57 13.18 -21.56 -7.68
C ASN A 57 11.69 -21.75 -8.03
N SER A 58 11.09 -22.90 -7.73
CA SER A 58 9.66 -23.15 -7.93
C SER A 58 8.78 -22.57 -6.83
N ALA A 59 9.35 -22.08 -5.74
CA ALA A 59 8.60 -21.53 -4.62
C ALA A 59 8.19 -20.07 -4.86
N THR A 60 7.01 -19.71 -4.36
CA THR A 60 6.43 -18.38 -4.54
C THR A 60 7.21 -17.33 -3.76
N CYS A 61 7.71 -16.32 -4.46
CA CYS A 61 8.39 -15.16 -3.87
C CYS A 61 7.87 -13.90 -4.56
N TYR A 62 7.34 -12.96 -3.78
CA TYR A 62 6.72 -11.75 -4.29
C TYR A 62 7.70 -10.59 -4.40
N LYS A 63 7.41 -9.61 -5.26
CA LYS A 63 8.09 -8.30 -5.29
C LYS A 63 7.11 -7.18 -4.99
N SER A 64 7.58 -6.15 -4.30
CA SER A 64 6.88 -4.91 -3.93
C SER A 64 7.91 -3.78 -3.81
N GLY A 65 7.49 -2.57 -3.41
CA GLY A 65 8.38 -1.46 -3.11
C GLY A 65 9.43 -1.73 -2.01
N ASP A 66 9.09 -2.56 -1.01
CA ASP A 66 10.01 -3.01 0.04
C ASP A 66 10.47 -4.46 -0.17
N ILE A 67 11.77 -4.71 0.00
CA ILE A 67 12.39 -6.03 -0.20
C ILE A 67 11.93 -7.07 0.82
N ARG A 68 11.42 -6.64 1.97
CA ARG A 68 11.01 -7.49 3.10
C ARG A 68 9.58 -8.00 2.96
N VAL A 69 8.92 -7.78 1.82
CA VAL A 69 7.52 -8.20 1.58
C VAL A 69 7.26 -9.68 1.86
N ASN A 70 8.29 -10.54 1.80
CA ASN A 70 8.20 -11.98 2.07
C ASN A 70 8.73 -12.39 3.46
N ALA A 71 8.99 -11.45 4.38
CA ALA A 71 9.53 -11.76 5.70
C ALA A 71 8.59 -12.63 6.54
N HIS A 72 7.27 -12.38 6.43
CA HIS A 72 6.23 -13.25 6.98
C HIS A 72 4.91 -13.04 6.23
N PRO A 73 4.00 -14.03 6.23
CA PRO A 73 2.78 -13.98 5.43
C PRO A 73 1.86 -12.79 5.72
N GLN A 74 1.78 -12.35 6.98
CA GLN A 74 0.94 -11.21 7.37
C GLN A 74 1.39 -9.91 6.70
N LEU A 75 2.70 -9.69 6.57
CA LEU A 75 3.23 -8.53 5.85
C LEU A 75 2.91 -8.63 4.36
N THR A 76 3.10 -9.80 3.76
CA THR A 76 2.72 -10.04 2.35
C THR A 76 1.24 -9.76 2.09
N VAL A 77 0.36 -10.16 3.01
CA VAL A 77 -1.07 -9.86 2.93
C VAL A 77 -1.32 -8.35 2.98
N MET A 78 -0.67 -7.63 3.88
CA MET A 78 -0.82 -6.16 3.97
C MET A 78 -0.39 -5.46 2.67
N HIS A 79 0.75 -5.85 2.09
CA HIS A 79 1.18 -5.34 0.79
C HIS A 79 0.18 -5.67 -0.34
N THR A 80 -0.41 -6.88 -0.30
CA THR A 80 -1.43 -7.29 -1.27
C THR A 80 -2.70 -6.44 -1.16
N VAL A 81 -3.12 -6.09 0.05
CA VAL A 81 -4.29 -5.22 0.29
C VAL A 81 -4.06 -3.85 -0.34
N TRP A 82 -2.92 -3.21 -0.06
CA TRP A 82 -2.61 -1.89 -0.63
C TRP A 82 -2.45 -1.90 -2.15
N LEU A 83 -1.90 -2.98 -2.71
CA LEU A 83 -1.86 -3.16 -4.16
C LEU A 83 -3.27 -3.21 -4.78
N ARG A 84 -4.16 -4.00 -4.16
CA ARG A 84 -5.54 -4.12 -4.64
C ARG A 84 -6.28 -2.81 -4.51
N GLU A 85 -6.06 -2.08 -3.44
CA GLU A 85 -6.66 -0.76 -3.23
C GLU A 85 -6.19 0.24 -4.30
N HIS A 86 -4.89 0.28 -4.60
CA HIS A 86 -4.39 1.09 -5.72
C HIS A 86 -5.08 0.73 -7.04
N ASN A 87 -5.15 -0.57 -7.38
CA ASN A 87 -5.78 -1.01 -8.62
C ASN A 87 -7.30 -0.76 -8.66
N ARG A 88 -7.98 -0.75 -7.50
CA ARG A 88 -9.39 -0.36 -7.36
C ARG A 88 -9.57 1.14 -7.63
N VAL A 89 -8.80 1.99 -6.93
CA VAL A 89 -8.85 3.45 -7.08
C VAL A 89 -8.50 3.87 -8.50
N ALA A 90 -7.45 3.31 -9.09
CA ALA A 90 -7.07 3.58 -10.48
C ALA A 90 -8.19 3.21 -11.47
N GLY A 91 -8.88 2.08 -11.24
CA GLY A 91 -10.03 1.65 -12.04
C GLY A 91 -11.22 2.62 -11.96
N GLU A 92 -11.54 3.10 -10.75
CA GLU A 92 -12.59 4.08 -10.53
C GLU A 92 -12.26 5.43 -11.17
N LEU A 93 -11.02 5.91 -11.00
CA LEU A 93 -10.54 7.13 -11.63
C LEU A 93 -10.58 7.05 -13.16
N ALA A 94 -10.24 5.90 -13.74
CA ALA A 94 -10.28 5.66 -15.18
C ALA A 94 -11.71 5.68 -15.72
N ALA A 95 -12.67 5.11 -14.98
CA ALA A 95 -14.09 5.14 -15.34
C ALA A 95 -14.66 6.57 -15.27
N LEU A 96 -14.29 7.34 -14.25
CA LEU A 96 -14.73 8.73 -14.07
C LEU A 96 -14.04 9.70 -15.04
N ASN A 97 -12.79 9.42 -15.43
CA ASN A 97 -11.98 10.29 -16.28
C ASN A 97 -11.40 9.53 -17.49
N PRO A 98 -12.23 9.19 -18.50
CA PRO A 98 -11.76 8.43 -19.66
C PRO A 98 -10.66 9.12 -20.48
N HIS A 99 -10.48 10.43 -20.30
CA HIS A 99 -9.48 11.24 -20.99
C HIS A 99 -8.12 11.29 -20.28
N TRP A 100 -7.98 10.68 -19.09
CA TRP A 100 -6.71 10.68 -18.36
C TRP A 100 -5.75 9.63 -18.93
N THR A 101 -4.46 10.00 -18.93
CA THR A 101 -3.37 9.11 -19.33
C THR A 101 -3.06 8.10 -18.21
N ASP A 102 -2.41 6.99 -18.55
CA ASP A 102 -1.92 6.00 -17.58
C ASP A 102 -1.13 6.64 -16.43
N SER A 103 -0.15 7.50 -16.75
CA SER A 103 0.66 8.16 -15.74
C SER A 103 -0.15 9.07 -14.82
N LYS A 104 -1.15 9.78 -15.35
CA LYS A 104 -2.03 10.61 -14.51
C LYS A 104 -2.86 9.75 -13.57
N LEU A 105 -3.48 8.68 -14.10
CA LEU A 105 -4.26 7.73 -13.30
C LEU A 105 -3.41 7.12 -12.18
N PHE A 106 -2.20 6.69 -12.50
CA PHE A 106 -1.29 6.08 -11.55
C PHE A 106 -0.91 7.05 -10.42
N GLU A 107 -0.50 8.27 -10.74
CA GLU A 107 -0.08 9.25 -9.72
C GLU A 107 -1.26 9.73 -8.86
N GLU A 108 -2.45 9.93 -9.44
CA GLU A 108 -3.63 10.31 -8.64
C GLU A 108 -4.10 9.15 -7.74
N ALA A 109 -4.10 7.91 -8.24
CA ALA A 109 -4.38 6.73 -7.42
C ALA A 109 -3.37 6.59 -6.28
N ARG A 110 -2.08 6.78 -6.57
CA ARG A 110 -1.01 6.80 -5.56
C ARG A 110 -1.26 7.86 -4.50
N ARG A 111 -1.60 9.10 -4.88
CA ARG A 111 -1.87 10.19 -3.92
C ARG A 111 -3.01 9.84 -2.96
N ILE A 112 -4.10 9.28 -3.47
CA ILE A 112 -5.25 8.87 -2.66
C ILE A 112 -4.84 7.77 -1.67
N VAL A 113 -4.15 6.73 -2.15
CA VAL A 113 -3.72 5.62 -1.28
C VAL A 113 -2.73 6.09 -0.21
N VAL A 114 -1.81 7.00 -0.55
CA VAL A 114 -0.90 7.60 0.43
C VAL A 114 -1.68 8.38 1.50
N ALA A 115 -2.69 9.16 1.10
CA ALA A 115 -3.54 9.87 2.06
C ALA A 115 -4.30 8.90 2.97
N GLN A 116 -4.79 7.76 2.46
CA GLN A 116 -5.42 6.71 3.28
C GLN A 116 -4.43 6.12 4.30
N ILE A 117 -3.21 5.77 3.87
CA ILE A 117 -2.16 5.24 4.74
C ILE A 117 -1.85 6.25 5.86
N GLN A 118 -1.67 7.52 5.51
CA GLN A 118 -1.42 8.59 6.47
C GLN A 118 -2.60 8.76 7.44
N HIS A 119 -3.84 8.75 6.94
CA HIS A 119 -5.03 8.89 7.77
C HIS A 119 -5.11 7.77 8.82
N ILE A 120 -5.00 6.51 8.40
CA ILE A 120 -5.03 5.36 9.31
C ILE A 120 -3.87 5.44 10.31
N THR A 121 -2.67 5.79 9.84
CA THR A 121 -1.48 5.83 10.70
C THR A 121 -1.63 6.88 11.80
N TYR A 122 -2.03 8.11 11.45
CA TYR A 122 -2.07 9.21 12.42
C TYR A 122 -3.36 9.27 13.25
N ASN A 123 -4.51 8.86 12.71
CA ASN A 123 -5.80 8.99 13.40
C ASN A 123 -6.25 7.71 14.09
N GLU A 124 -5.82 6.53 13.63
CA GLU A 124 -6.28 5.25 14.17
C GLU A 124 -5.15 4.54 14.92
N TRP A 125 -3.98 4.41 14.31
CA TRP A 125 -2.89 3.60 14.87
C TRP A 125 -2.05 4.34 15.92
N LEU A 126 -1.56 5.54 15.58
CA LEU A 126 -0.65 6.29 16.44
C LEU A 126 -1.23 6.65 17.82
N PRO A 127 -2.52 7.07 17.95
CA PRO A 127 -3.10 7.38 19.25
C PRO A 127 -3.16 6.16 20.18
N LEU A 128 -3.40 4.97 19.62
CA LEU A 128 -3.42 3.71 20.38
C LEU A 128 -2.01 3.33 20.86
N VAL A 129 -0.99 3.57 20.04
CA VAL A 129 0.41 3.24 20.36
C VAL A 129 1.00 4.18 21.39
N LEU A 130 0.72 5.47 21.28
CA LEU A 130 1.23 6.47 22.24
C LEU A 130 0.38 6.55 23.51
N GLU A 131 -0.74 5.85 23.57
CA GLU A 131 -1.76 5.95 24.62
C GLU A 131 -2.27 7.39 24.82
N VAL A 132 -2.03 8.27 23.84
CA VAL A 132 -2.59 9.60 23.78
C VAL A 132 -3.91 9.48 23.04
N SER A 133 -4.90 8.86 23.70
CA SER A 133 -6.28 9.01 23.27
C SER A 133 -6.57 10.50 23.22
N CYS A 134 -6.95 11.01 22.05
CA CYS A 134 -7.47 12.36 21.95
C CYS A 134 -8.66 12.43 22.90
N GLU A 135 -8.52 13.13 24.04
CA GLU A 135 -9.59 13.37 24.99
C GLU A 135 -10.66 14.24 24.33
N LEU A 136 -11.48 13.63 23.47
CA LEU A 136 -12.65 14.25 22.87
C LEU A 136 -13.92 13.45 23.19
N SER A 137 -13.93 12.68 24.28
CA SER A 137 -15.14 11.96 24.72
C SER A 137 -15.40 11.88 26.24
N VAL A 138 -14.83 12.77 27.07
CA VAL A 138 -15.26 12.93 28.47
C VAL A 138 -15.65 14.38 28.80
N SER A 139 -16.37 15.05 27.88
CA SER A 139 -17.00 16.35 28.19
C SER A 139 -18.49 16.44 27.80
N THR A 140 -19.08 15.43 27.14
CA THR A 140 -20.49 15.52 26.70
C THR A 140 -21.46 14.50 27.29
N LYS A 141 -21.01 13.60 28.18
CA LYS A 141 -21.94 12.72 28.93
C LYS A 141 -22.50 13.34 30.23
N GLU A 142 -21.97 14.47 30.70
CA GLU A 142 -22.53 15.19 31.86
C GLU A 142 -23.58 16.25 31.49
N ALA A 143 -23.74 16.59 30.20
CA ALA A 143 -24.70 17.60 29.75
C ALA A 143 -26.12 17.07 29.44
N MET A 144 -26.38 15.77 29.66
CA MET A 144 -27.69 15.14 29.41
C MET A 144 -28.33 14.53 30.66
N GLY A 145 -27.91 14.99 31.85
CA GLY A 145 -28.50 14.69 33.15
C GLY A 145 -29.21 15.90 33.74
N LEU A 146 -30.16 16.50 33.02
CA LEU A 146 -31.23 17.27 33.63
C LEU A 146 -32.42 16.32 33.84
N LEU A 147 -32.42 15.67 35.00
CA LEU A 147 -33.58 15.34 35.85
C LEU A 147 -33.06 15.00 37.25
#